data_AF-A0A3P7F4N7-F1
#
_entry.id   AF-A0A3P7F4N7-F1
#
_cell.length_a   1.000
_cell.length_b   1.000
_cell.length_c   1.000
_cell.angle_alpha   90.00
_cell.angle_beta   90.00
_cell.angle_gamma   90.00
#
_symmetry.space_group_name_H-M   'P 1'
#
loop_
_entity.id
_entity.type
_entity.pdbx_description
1 polymer ?
#
loop_
_entity_poly.entity_id
_entity_poly.type
_entity_poly.pdbx_seq_one_letter_code
_entity_poly.pdbx_strand_id
1 'polypeptide(L)'
;MLLIRWLTTYPAGLKLNAHLNAILSQFFVYHIYLWQTYLSVASVYIGFGFISLSCFFGLSVFFAALSDLLRLLTVHIYCFHIYAFKQVLFLFCTVIESEHFCKECKTTVSLHSQSRISSRLATLSVMSIKSLWRLFRGRKYNPLRKRVDSVKLDARQLFIATLFFTILLFLLPTILVYFFIFSSVGLEL
;
A
#
# COMPACT_ATOMS: atom_id res chain seq x y z
N MET A 1 10.26 -17.88 -4.32
CA MET A 1 10.93 -17.78 -5.64
C MET A 1 10.21 -18.53 -6.77
N LEU A 2 9.76 -19.78 -6.55
CA LEU A 2 9.09 -20.59 -7.60
C LEU A 2 7.86 -19.90 -8.23
N LEU A 3 7.00 -19.30 -7.40
CA LEU A 3 5.80 -18.58 -7.86
C LEU A 3 6.12 -17.38 -8.77
N ILE A 4 7.21 -16.66 -8.49
CA ILE A 4 7.61 -15.47 -9.26
C ILE A 4 8.14 -15.89 -10.63
N ARG A 5 8.96 -16.96 -10.68
CA ARG A 5 9.42 -17.53 -11.95
C ARG A 5 8.25 -18.07 -12.78
N TRP A 6 7.25 -18.64 -12.13
CA TRP A 6 6.02 -19.07 -12.78
C TRP A 6 5.21 -17.90 -13.36
N LEU A 7 5.17 -16.77 -12.67
CA LEU A 7 4.53 -15.55 -13.15
C LEU A 7 5.23 -14.97 -14.41
N THR A 8 6.54 -15.14 -14.55
CA THR A 8 7.31 -14.62 -15.69
C THR A 8 7.14 -15.43 -16.98
N THR A 9 6.85 -16.74 -16.90
CA THR A 9 6.77 -17.60 -18.10
C THR A 9 5.36 -17.62 -18.67
N TYR A 10 4.39 -18.26 -18.00
CA TYR A 10 2.98 -18.31 -18.42
C TYR A 10 2.09 -18.68 -17.22
N PRO A 11 1.56 -17.71 -16.46
CA PRO A 11 0.68 -18.02 -15.35
C PRO A 11 -0.62 -18.62 -15.88
N ALA A 12 -0.97 -19.82 -15.38
CA ALA A 12 -2.23 -20.54 -15.63
C ALA A 12 -2.57 -20.79 -17.12
N GLY A 13 -1.56 -20.79 -18.01
CA GLY A 13 -1.79 -20.93 -19.45
C GLY A 13 -2.46 -19.70 -20.11
N LEU A 14 -2.61 -18.59 -19.39
CA LEU A 14 -3.05 -17.34 -20.01
C LEU A 14 -1.91 -16.74 -20.83
N LYS A 15 -2.19 -16.47 -22.11
CA LYS A 15 -1.31 -15.70 -23.02
C LYS A 15 -1.33 -14.21 -22.65
N LEU A 16 -0.83 -13.89 -21.46
CA LEU A 16 -0.59 -12.49 -21.06
C LEU A 16 0.58 -11.91 -21.87
N ASN A 17 0.54 -10.59 -22.07
CA ASN A 17 1.65 -9.87 -22.69
C ASN A 17 2.90 -10.01 -21.81
N ALA A 18 4.05 -10.39 -22.39
CA ALA A 18 5.32 -10.53 -21.69
C ALA A 18 5.69 -9.26 -20.90
N HIS A 19 5.35 -8.09 -21.45
CA HIS A 19 5.57 -6.81 -20.78
C HIS A 19 4.73 -6.65 -19.49
N LEU A 20 3.48 -7.13 -19.48
CA LEU A 20 2.64 -7.12 -18.29
C LEU A 20 3.20 -8.03 -17.21
N ASN A 21 3.57 -9.26 -17.57
CA ASN A 21 4.14 -10.23 -16.65
C ASN A 21 5.43 -9.72 -16.01
N ALA A 22 6.28 -9.04 -16.78
CA ALA A 22 7.51 -8.42 -16.29
C ALA A 22 7.22 -7.33 -15.23
N ILE A 23 6.30 -6.39 -15.51
CA ILE A 23 5.95 -5.33 -14.56
C ILE A 23 5.32 -5.92 -13.29
N LEU A 24 4.37 -6.85 -13.45
CA LEU A 24 3.68 -7.45 -12.32
C LEU A 24 4.64 -8.28 -11.44
N SER A 25 5.56 -9.02 -12.07
CA SER A 25 6.63 -9.73 -11.37
C SER A 25 7.54 -8.77 -10.62
N GLN A 26 8.00 -7.68 -11.25
CA GLN A 26 8.86 -6.68 -10.63
C GLN A 26 8.18 -6.03 -9.41
N PHE A 27 6.87 -5.74 -9.52
CA PHE A 27 6.07 -5.24 -8.42
C PHE A 27 6.08 -6.21 -7.23
N PHE A 28 5.76 -7.49 -7.44
CA PHE A 28 5.71 -8.47 -6.35
C PHE A 28 7.10 -8.78 -5.77
N VAL A 29 8.14 -8.85 -6.60
CA VAL A 29 9.53 -9.01 -6.15
C VAL A 29 9.95 -7.86 -5.25
N TYR A 30 9.64 -6.61 -5.64
CA TYR A 30 9.96 -5.44 -4.83
C TYR A 30 9.28 -5.48 -3.46
N HIS A 31 8.01 -5.90 -3.39
CA HIS A 31 7.31 -6.07 -2.12
C HIS A 31 7.97 -7.12 -1.24
N ILE A 32 8.27 -8.30 -1.80
CA ILE A 32 8.90 -9.39 -1.07
C ILE A 32 10.27 -8.95 -0.55
N TYR A 33 11.04 -8.22 -1.37
CA TYR A 33 12.34 -7.69 -0.97
C TYR A 33 12.20 -6.69 0.19
N LEU A 34 11.27 -5.73 0.10
CA LEU A 34 11.01 -4.76 1.17
C LEU A 34 10.64 -5.48 2.49
N TRP A 35 9.74 -6.46 2.41
CA TRP A 35 9.34 -7.27 3.56
C TRP A 35 10.50 -8.09 4.13
N GLN A 36 11.33 -8.70 3.26
CA GLN A 36 12.49 -9.48 3.69
C GLN A 36 13.53 -8.61 4.38
N THR A 37 13.86 -7.44 3.81
CA THR A 37 14.76 -6.46 4.44
C THR A 37 14.21 -6.04 5.80
N TYR A 38 12.91 -5.74 5.89
CA TYR A 38 12.29 -5.40 7.15
C TYR A 38 12.38 -6.53 8.19
N LEU A 39 12.00 -7.76 7.84
CA LEU A 39 12.08 -8.91 8.74
C LEU A 39 13.52 -9.19 9.20
N SER A 40 14.51 -8.95 8.33
CA SER A 40 15.93 -9.10 8.69
C SER A 40 16.41 -8.05 9.69
N VAL A 41 15.90 -6.81 9.61
CA VAL A 41 16.19 -5.76 10.59
C VAL A 41 15.43 -6.05 11.88
N ALA A 42 14.14 -6.38 11.79
CA ALA A 42 13.29 -6.67 12.93
C ALA A 42 13.75 -7.89 13.72
N SER A 43 14.27 -8.94 13.07
CA SER A 43 14.74 -10.15 13.77
C SER A 43 15.91 -9.88 14.70
N VAL A 44 16.77 -8.91 14.39
CA VAL A 44 17.88 -8.49 15.26
C VAL A 44 17.35 -7.89 16.57
N TYR A 45 16.26 -7.12 16.51
CA TYR A 45 15.67 -6.47 17.68
C TYR A 45 14.66 -7.34 18.44
N ILE A 46 13.94 -8.22 17.72
CA ILE A 46 12.96 -9.16 18.31
C ILE A 46 13.65 -10.37 18.96
N GLY A 47 14.91 -10.65 18.62
CA GLY A 47 15.68 -11.75 19.19
C GLY A 47 15.65 -11.76 20.74
N PHE A 48 15.46 -12.96 21.32
CA PHE A 48 15.25 -13.20 22.76
C PHE A 48 16.25 -12.51 23.70
N GLY A 49 17.44 -12.14 23.22
CA GLY A 49 18.45 -11.42 23.99
C GLY A 49 18.01 -10.02 24.43
N PHE A 50 17.41 -9.21 23.55
CA PHE A 50 17.20 -7.78 23.82
C PHE A 50 16.21 -7.53 24.96
N ILE A 51 15.08 -8.26 24.96
CA ILE A 51 14.06 -8.14 26.01
C ILE A 51 14.55 -8.75 27.33
N SER A 52 15.22 -9.90 27.27
CA SER A 52 15.75 -10.59 28.45
C SER A 52 16.84 -9.78 29.15
N LEU A 53 17.75 -9.15 28.39
CA LEU A 53 18.78 -8.25 28.91
C LEU A 53 18.17 -7.01 29.59
N SER A 54 17.08 -6.47 29.05
CA SER A 54 16.42 -5.28 29.61
C SER A 54 15.83 -5.53 31.00
N CYS A 55 15.41 -6.77 31.31
CA CYS A 55 14.92 -7.14 32.63
C CYS A 55 16.00 -7.06 33.72
N PHE A 56 17.28 -7.26 33.39
CA PHE A 56 18.38 -7.17 34.36
C PHE A 56 18.64 -5.73 34.83
N PHE A 57 18.33 -4.72 34.02
CA PHE A 57 18.56 -3.31 34.33
C PHE A 57 17.34 -2.61 34.97
N GLY A 58 16.28 -3.35 35.28
CA GLY A 58 15.07 -2.86 35.95
C GLY A 58 13.88 -2.58 35.04
N LEU A 59 12.69 -2.44 35.63
CA LEU A 59 11.41 -2.30 34.90
C LEU A 59 11.35 -1.06 34.00
N SER A 60 11.98 0.05 34.38
CA SER A 60 12.02 1.27 33.56
C SER A 60 12.71 1.04 32.21
N VAL A 61 13.83 0.29 32.23
CA VAL A 61 14.58 -0.07 31.01
C VAL A 61 13.77 -1.05 30.17
N PHE A 62 13.08 -2.00 30.80
CA PHE A 62 12.16 -2.90 30.11
C PHE A 62 11.05 -2.14 29.35
N PHE A 63 10.36 -1.20 30.00
CA PHE A 63 9.32 -0.40 29.33
C PHE A 63 9.89 0.52 28.24
N ALA A 64 11.08 1.08 28.43
CA ALA A 64 11.76 1.88 27.40
C ALA A 64 12.12 1.01 26.17
N ALA A 65 12.72 -0.16 26.38
CA ALA A 65 13.05 -1.11 25.32
C ALA A 65 11.80 -1.63 24.59
N LEU A 66 10.72 -1.90 25.33
CA LEU A 66 9.42 -2.29 24.75
C LEU A 66 8.83 -1.16 23.90
N SER A 67 8.89 0.09 24.37
CA SER A 67 8.46 1.27 23.60
C SER A 67 9.25 1.41 22.30
N ASP A 68 10.57 1.24 22.34
CA ASP A 68 11.43 1.32 21.15
C ASP A 68 11.20 0.17 20.17
N LEU A 69 10.94 -1.05 20.68
CA LEU A 69 10.55 -2.18 19.84
C LEU A 69 9.21 -1.95 19.13
N LEU A 70 8.23 -1.39 19.84
CA LEU A 70 6.94 -1.00 19.24
C LEU A 70 7.14 0.08 18.18
N ARG A 71 7.99 1.08 18.41
CA ARG A 71 8.34 2.09 17.41
C ARG A 71 8.97 1.46 16.17
N LEU A 72 9.93 0.54 16.34
CA LEU A 72 10.55 -0.19 15.23
C LEU A 72 9.53 -1.02 14.43
N LEU A 73 8.58 -1.66 15.12
CA LEU A 73 7.49 -2.42 14.50
C LEU A 73 6.61 -1.53 13.61
N THR A 74 6.42 -0.26 13.97
CA THR A 74 5.64 0.70 13.18
C THR A 74 6.36 1.26 11.96
N VAL A 75 7.70 1.19 11.90
CA VAL A 75 8.48 1.75 10.77
C VAL A 75 8.11 1.07 9.45
N HIS A 76 7.92 -0.25 9.44
CA HIS A 76 7.48 -0.96 8.24
C HIS A 76 6.15 -0.43 7.73
N ILE A 77 5.23 -0.18 8.66
CA ILE A 77 3.90 0.29 8.35
C ILE A 77 3.98 1.68 7.74
N TYR A 78 4.82 2.56 8.29
CA TYR A 78 5.07 3.89 7.73
C TYR A 78 5.70 3.83 6.32
N CYS A 79 6.71 2.98 6.11
CA CYS A 79 7.32 2.78 4.80
C CYS A 79 6.30 2.27 3.77
N PHE A 80 5.49 1.29 4.17
CA PHE A 80 4.42 0.74 3.33
C PHE A 80 3.34 1.78 3.03
N HIS A 81 2.97 2.60 4.02
CA HIS A 81 2.04 3.71 3.83
C HIS A 81 2.58 4.71 2.79
N ILE A 82 3.82 5.18 2.92
CA ILE A 82 4.45 6.08 1.93
C ILE A 82 4.42 5.44 0.54
N TYR A 83 4.79 4.17 0.45
CA TYR A 83 4.81 3.44 -0.81
C TYR A 83 3.41 3.33 -1.44
N ALA A 84 2.39 3.01 -0.63
CA ALA A 84 0.99 2.95 -1.07
C ALA A 84 0.47 4.33 -1.51
N PHE A 85 0.80 5.41 -0.79
CA PHE A 85 0.46 6.78 -1.20
C PHE A 85 1.09 7.15 -2.53
N LYS A 86 2.37 6.84 -2.72
CA LYS A 86 3.06 7.12 -3.99
C LYS A 86 2.40 6.40 -5.16
N GLN A 87 1.98 5.15 -4.98
CA GLN A 87 1.25 4.41 -6.01
C GLN A 87 -0.13 5.01 -6.32
N VAL A 88 -0.92 5.31 -5.28
CA VAL A 88 -2.25 5.92 -5.41
C VAL A 88 -2.14 7.30 -6.07
N LEU A 89 -1.16 8.11 -5.66
CA LEU A 89 -0.85 9.41 -6.27
C LEU A 89 -0.46 9.26 -7.74
N PHE A 90 0.41 8.32 -8.07
CA PHE A 90 0.81 8.05 -9.45
C PHE A 90 -0.39 7.66 -10.31
N LEU A 91 -1.27 6.79 -9.81
CA LEU A 91 -2.52 6.44 -10.47
C LEU A 91 -3.41 7.68 -10.71
N PHE A 92 -3.55 8.56 -9.71
CA PHE A 92 -4.36 9.77 -9.85
C PHE A 92 -3.80 10.73 -10.89
N CYS A 93 -2.48 10.96 -10.89
CA CYS A 93 -1.82 11.84 -11.85
C CYS A 93 -1.88 11.30 -13.29
N THR A 94 -1.79 9.99 -13.48
CA THR A 94 -1.70 9.39 -14.83
C THR A 94 -3.05 9.03 -15.44
N VAL A 95 -4.04 8.65 -14.64
CA VAL A 95 -5.31 8.09 -15.16
C VAL A 95 -6.51 8.97 -14.84
N ILE A 96 -6.58 9.50 -13.62
CA ILE A 96 -7.84 10.05 -13.09
C ILE A 96 -7.92 11.58 -13.17
N GLU A 97 -6.82 12.33 -13.33
CA GLU A 97 -6.80 13.81 -13.49
C GLU A 97 -7.69 14.55 -12.46
N SER A 98 -7.89 13.98 -11.28
CA SER A 98 -8.79 14.55 -10.27
C SER A 98 -7.99 15.32 -9.22
N GLU A 99 -8.01 16.65 -9.31
CA GLU A 99 -7.33 17.53 -8.35
C GLU A 99 -7.78 17.30 -6.89
N HIS A 100 -9.06 17.01 -6.67
CA HIS A 100 -9.61 16.78 -5.33
C HIS A 100 -8.89 15.64 -4.59
N PHE A 101 -8.57 14.54 -5.29
CA PHE A 101 -7.86 13.41 -4.70
C PHE A 101 -6.38 13.73 -4.44
N CYS A 102 -5.75 14.53 -5.31
CA CYS A 102 -4.38 14.98 -5.11
C CYS A 102 -4.23 15.78 -3.80
N LYS A 103 -5.21 16.65 -3.48
CA LYS A 103 -5.24 17.39 -2.22
C LYS A 103 -5.37 16.44 -1.01
N GLU A 104 -6.34 15.53 -1.03
CA GLU A 104 -6.54 14.57 0.08
C GLU A 104 -5.29 13.70 0.32
N CYS A 105 -4.63 13.24 -0.76
CA CYS A 105 -3.38 12.50 -0.66
C CYS A 105 -2.25 13.32 -0.02
N LYS A 106 -2.07 14.59 -0.42
CA LYS A 106 -1.07 15.48 0.19
C LYS A 106 -1.34 15.73 1.66
N THR A 107 -2.60 15.99 2.02
CA THR A 107 -3.02 16.17 3.42
C THR A 107 -2.77 14.93 4.27
N THR A 108 -2.94 13.73 3.68
CA THR A 108 -2.72 12.49 4.42
C THR A 108 -1.24 12.27 4.75
N VAL A 109 -0.31 12.66 3.86
CA VAL A 109 1.14 12.57 4.12
C VAL A 109 1.60 13.51 5.25
N SER A 110 0.90 14.62 5.47
CA SER A 110 1.20 15.55 6.58
C SER A 110 0.65 15.10 7.94
N LEU A 111 -0.08 13.98 8.02
CA LEU A 111 -0.58 13.48 9.29
C LEU A 111 0.55 12.86 10.10
N HIS A 112 0.65 13.21 11.38
CA HIS A 112 1.60 12.62 12.30
C HIS A 112 1.08 11.32 12.95
N SER A 113 -0.24 11.17 13.07
CA SER A 113 -0.87 10.02 13.74
C SER A 113 -1.05 8.83 12.80
N GLN A 114 -0.49 7.68 13.17
CA GLN A 114 -0.52 6.46 12.33
C GLN A 114 -1.93 5.89 12.12
N SER A 115 -2.80 6.00 13.13
CA SER A 115 -4.21 5.58 13.03
C SER A 115 -4.99 6.41 11.99
N ARG A 116 -4.72 7.72 11.93
CA ARG A 116 -5.31 8.60 10.91
C ARG A 116 -4.74 8.32 9.52
N ILE A 117 -3.44 8.05 9.42
CA ILE A 117 -2.81 7.67 8.14
C ILE A 117 -3.45 6.39 7.59
N SER A 118 -3.58 5.34 8.41
CA SER A 118 -4.11 4.04 7.97
C SER A 118 -5.58 4.11 7.55
N SER A 119 -6.42 4.81 8.31
CA SER A 119 -7.84 5.02 7.96
C SER A 119 -8.03 5.83 6.68
N ARG A 120 -7.23 6.89 6.49
CA ARG A 120 -7.24 7.70 5.26
C ARG A 120 -6.74 6.90 4.07
N LEU A 121 -5.68 6.11 4.21
CA LEU A 121 -5.18 5.26 3.14
C LEU A 121 -6.23 4.20 2.75
N ALA A 122 -6.90 3.56 3.71
CA ALA A 122 -7.97 2.62 3.42
C ALA A 122 -9.11 3.29 2.62
N THR A 123 -9.51 4.50 3.04
CA THR A 123 -10.53 5.30 2.34
C THR A 123 -10.08 5.64 0.92
N LEU A 124 -8.86 6.15 0.75
CA LEU A 124 -8.28 6.51 -0.54
C LEU A 124 -8.16 5.30 -1.49
N SER A 125 -7.70 4.15 -1.00
CA SER A 125 -7.64 2.91 -1.79
C SER A 125 -9.03 2.46 -2.25
N VAL A 126 -10.04 2.47 -1.37
CA VAL A 126 -11.42 2.11 -1.75
C VAL A 126 -11.99 3.10 -2.76
N MET A 127 -11.76 4.39 -2.58
CA MET A 127 -12.19 5.41 -3.53
C MET A 127 -11.50 5.24 -4.89
N SER A 128 -10.20 4.91 -4.91
CA SER A 128 -9.41 4.67 -6.12
C SER A 128 -9.93 3.45 -6.89
N ILE A 129 -10.23 2.36 -6.18
CA ILE A 129 -10.86 1.16 -6.72
C ILE A 129 -12.24 1.49 -7.31
N LYS A 130 -13.07 2.27 -6.61
CA LYS A 130 -14.38 2.72 -7.12
C LYS A 130 -14.26 3.59 -8.38
N SER A 131 -13.26 4.48 -8.46
CA SER A 131 -13.00 5.26 -9.68
C SER A 131 -12.52 4.40 -10.84
N LEU A 132 -11.59 3.46 -10.61
CA LEU A 132 -11.12 2.54 -11.64
C LEU A 132 -12.25 1.62 -12.13
N TRP A 133 -13.11 1.16 -11.21
CA TRP A 133 -14.29 0.38 -11.57
C TRP A 133 -15.25 1.14 -12.47
N ARG A 134 -15.47 2.45 -12.21
CA ARG A 134 -16.24 3.32 -13.11
C ARG A 134 -15.55 3.46 -14.47
N LEU A 135 -14.23 3.55 -14.48
CA LEU A 135 -13.44 3.66 -15.71
C LEU A 135 -13.55 2.43 -16.61
N PHE A 136 -13.55 1.21 -16.04
CA PHE A 136 -13.83 -0.02 -16.81
C PHE A 136 -15.23 -0.07 -17.40
N ARG A 137 -16.19 0.60 -16.75
CA ARG A 137 -17.54 0.80 -17.30
C ARG A 137 -17.62 1.95 -18.32
N GLY A 138 -16.49 2.52 -18.72
CA GLY A 138 -16.41 3.65 -19.66
C GLY A 138 -16.96 4.95 -19.09
N ARG A 139 -16.93 5.13 -17.76
CA ARG A 139 -17.47 6.33 -17.09
C ARG A 139 -16.38 7.08 -16.31
N LYS A 140 -16.21 8.38 -16.55
CA LYS A 140 -15.28 9.26 -15.81
C LYS A 140 -16.05 10.44 -15.20
N TYR A 141 -15.72 10.82 -13.97
CA TYR A 141 -16.31 12.00 -13.35
C TYR A 141 -15.70 13.26 -13.98
N ASN A 142 -16.54 14.17 -14.44
CA ASN A 142 -16.13 15.42 -15.03
C ASN A 142 -16.27 16.55 -13.99
N PRO A 143 -15.16 17.10 -13.46
CA PRO A 143 -15.22 18.16 -12.46
C PRO A 143 -15.86 19.45 -13.01
N LEU A 144 -15.73 19.72 -14.32
CA LEU A 144 -16.28 20.93 -14.94
C LEU A 144 -17.82 20.91 -15.00
N ARG A 145 -18.41 19.74 -15.25
CA ARG A 145 -19.87 19.56 -15.37
C ARG A 145 -20.52 18.94 -14.14
N LYS A 146 -19.73 18.66 -13.09
CA LYS A 146 -20.13 17.97 -11.84
C LYS A 146 -20.95 16.68 -12.06
N ARG A 147 -20.76 16.00 -13.19
CA ARG A 147 -21.51 14.80 -13.59
C ARG A 147 -20.57 13.68 -14.04
N VAL A 148 -21.06 12.45 -14.07
CA VAL A 148 -20.31 11.30 -14.60
C VAL A 148 -20.61 11.17 -16.09
N ASP A 149 -19.59 11.37 -16.91
CA ASP A 149 -19.66 11.32 -18.38
C ASP A 149 -19.14 9.98 -18.90
N SER A 150 -19.68 9.53 -20.04
CA SER A 150 -19.10 8.42 -20.79
C SER A 150 -17.79 8.86 -21.45
N VAL A 151 -16.73 8.09 -21.27
CA VAL A 151 -15.41 8.33 -21.87
C VAL A 151 -14.99 7.13 -22.70
N LYS A 152 -14.44 7.38 -23.88
CA LYS A 152 -13.81 6.35 -24.71
C LYS A 152 -12.34 6.27 -24.31
N LEU A 153 -11.92 5.15 -23.73
CA LEU A 153 -10.52 4.91 -23.38
C LEU A 153 -9.78 4.23 -24.54
N ASP A 154 -8.54 4.67 -24.77
CA ASP A 154 -7.62 3.95 -25.66
C ASP A 154 -7.19 2.61 -25.01
N ALA A 155 -6.82 1.62 -25.81
CA ALA A 155 -6.43 0.30 -25.33
C ALA A 155 -5.25 0.38 -24.33
N ARG A 156 -4.33 1.31 -24.56
CA ARG A 156 -3.20 1.59 -23.65
C ARG A 156 -3.66 2.11 -22.29
N GLN A 157 -4.63 3.02 -22.26
CA GLN A 157 -5.15 3.58 -21.02
C GLN A 157 -5.94 2.52 -20.22
N LEU A 158 -6.72 1.70 -20.91
CA LEU A 158 -7.42 0.57 -20.29
C LEU A 158 -6.44 -0.43 -19.66
N PHE A 159 -5.37 -0.76 -20.37
CA PHE A 159 -4.32 -1.64 -19.84
C PHE A 159 -3.67 -1.08 -18.57
N ILE A 160 -3.30 0.20 -18.56
CA ILE A 160 -2.73 0.88 -17.39
C ILE A 160 -3.73 0.89 -16.23
N ALA A 161 -5.00 1.19 -16.50
CA ALA A 161 -6.06 1.16 -15.49
C ALA A 161 -6.24 -0.24 -14.88
N THR A 162 -6.22 -1.29 -15.70
CA THR A 162 -6.27 -2.70 -15.24
C THR A 162 -5.09 -3.04 -14.36
N LEU A 163 -3.88 -2.62 -14.73
CA LEU A 163 -2.67 -2.85 -13.94
C LEU A 163 -2.75 -2.16 -12.57
N PHE A 164 -3.18 -0.91 -12.50
CA PHE A 164 -3.36 -0.24 -11.21
C PHE A 164 -4.50 -0.84 -10.39
N PHE A 165 -5.57 -1.27 -11.03
CA PHE A 165 -6.69 -1.91 -10.35
C PHE A 165 -6.26 -3.23 -9.70
N THR A 166 -5.53 -4.08 -10.42
CA THR A 166 -5.01 -5.34 -9.88
C THR A 166 -4.07 -5.08 -8.72
N ILE A 167 -3.13 -4.15 -8.85
CA ILE A 167 -2.21 -3.75 -7.78
C ILE A 167 -2.97 -3.28 -6.54
N LEU A 168 -3.93 -2.36 -6.68
CA LEU A 168 -4.71 -1.85 -5.54
C LEU A 168 -5.56 -2.93 -4.87
N LEU A 169 -6.12 -3.85 -5.66
CA LEU A 169 -6.87 -4.99 -5.13
C LEU A 169 -5.99 -5.89 -4.26
N PHE A 170 -4.76 -6.17 -4.70
CA PHE A 170 -3.79 -6.95 -3.93
C PHE A 170 -3.25 -6.20 -2.71
N LEU A 171 -3.19 -4.86 -2.76
CA LEU A 171 -2.70 -4.03 -1.65
C LEU A 171 -3.77 -3.83 -0.55
N LEU A 172 -5.04 -3.91 -0.90
CA LEU A 172 -6.17 -3.64 -0.01
C LEU A 172 -6.19 -4.52 1.25
N PRO A 173 -6.00 -5.85 1.19
CA PRO A 173 -5.95 -6.69 2.39
C PRO A 173 -4.90 -6.22 3.39
N THR A 174 -3.70 -5.85 2.92
CA THR A 174 -2.61 -5.36 3.77
C THR A 174 -2.98 -4.04 4.45
N ILE A 175 -3.59 -3.10 3.71
CA ILE A 175 -4.03 -1.81 4.26
C ILE A 175 -5.15 -2.03 5.29
N LEU A 176 -6.08 -2.95 5.04
CA LEU A 176 -7.16 -3.28 5.98
C LEU A 176 -6.61 -3.90 7.27
N VAL A 177 -5.66 -4.82 7.17
CA VAL A 177 -5.00 -5.40 8.36
C VAL A 177 -4.40 -4.30 9.23
N TYR A 178 -3.66 -3.35 8.64
CA TYR A 178 -3.09 -2.22 9.40
C TYR A 178 -4.16 -1.31 9.99
N PHE A 179 -5.21 -1.00 9.22
CA PHE A 179 -6.33 -0.23 9.74
C PHE A 179 -6.97 -0.91 10.97
N PHE A 180 -7.22 -2.22 10.91
CA PHE A 180 -7.79 -2.96 12.04
C PHE A 180 -6.83 -3.01 13.23
N ILE A 181 -5.53 -3.20 13.01
CA ILE A 181 -4.52 -3.20 14.08
C ILE A 181 -4.47 -1.83 14.78
N PHE A 182 -4.35 -0.72 14.05
CA PHE A 182 -4.29 0.60 14.69
C PHE A 182 -5.63 1.03 15.28
N SER A 183 -6.74 0.60 14.69
CA SER A 183 -8.08 0.87 15.25
C SER A 183 -8.33 0.09 16.53
N SER A 184 -7.84 -1.14 16.66
CA SER A 184 -8.03 -1.96 17.86
C SER A 184 -7.10 -1.54 19.00
N VAL A 185 -5.88 -1.15 18.66
CA VAL A 185 -4.85 -0.79 19.63
C VAL A 185 -5.13 0.59 20.25
N GLY A 186 -5.98 1.43 19.66
CA GLY A 186 -6.37 2.74 20.21
C GLY A 186 -5.21 3.72 20.42
N LEU A 187 -3.98 3.33 20.06
CA LEU A 187 -2.77 4.11 20.25
C LEU A 187 -2.69 5.19 19.17
N GLU A 188 -2.80 6.44 19.59
CA GLU A 188 -2.19 7.58 18.91
C GLU A 188 -0.65 7.52 19.08
N LEU A 189 0.00 6.48 18.54
CA LEU A 189 1.45 6.55 18.28
C LEU A 189 1.73 7.24 16.95
#